data_AF-A0A4Y2MUD6-F1
#
_entry.id   AF-A0A4Y2MUD6-F1
#
_cell.length_a   1.000
_cell.length_b   1.000
_cell.length_c   1.000
_cell.angle_alpha   90.00
_cell.angle_beta   90.00
_cell.angle_gamma   90.00
#
_symmetry.space_group_name_H-M   'P 1'
#
loop_
_entity.id
_entity.type
_entity.pdbx_description
1 polymer ?
#
loop_
_entity_poly.entity_id
_entity_poly.type
_entity_poly.pdbx_seq_one_letter_code
_entity_poly.pdbx_strand_id
1 'polypeptide(L)'
;MNQLLYFSGPAYTDIERAGERFITKFPHWLFAEASMNQPLYFSGPAYTDIERAGERFIIALYSNTKKEESSLNKMRDDCFNKLIGQASSAILLPKLPPTTEAAHQHCRRTFHQVQT
;
A
#
# COMPACT_ATOMS: atom_id res chain seq x y z
N MET A 1 -45.48 0.52 20.97
CA MET A 1 -45.22 -0.15 19.68
C MET A 1 -43.97 0.47 19.09
N ASN A 2 -42.83 -0.23 19.11
CA ASN A 2 -41.56 0.26 18.55
C ASN A 2 -41.40 -0.29 17.12
N GLN A 3 -41.27 0.59 16.12
CA GLN A 3 -40.79 0.23 14.79
C GLN A 3 -39.29 0.53 14.71
N LEU A 4 -38.49 -0.53 14.57
CA LEU A 4 -37.08 -0.46 14.23
C LEU A 4 -36.96 -0.18 12.72
N LEU A 5 -36.39 0.98 12.37
CA LEU A 5 -36.00 1.32 11.00
C LEU A 5 -34.75 0.52 10.63
N TYR A 6 -34.91 -0.50 9.78
CA TYR A 6 -33.80 -1.18 9.11
C TYR A 6 -33.28 -0.28 7.98
N PHE A 7 -32.10 0.30 8.15
CA PHE A 7 -31.35 0.86 7.03
C PHE A 7 -30.75 -0.31 6.22
N SER A 8 -31.31 -0.58 5.04
CA SER A 8 -30.75 -1.56 4.10
C SER A 8 -29.40 -1.05 3.57
N GLY A 9 -28.30 -1.68 3.98
CA GLY A 9 -26.99 -1.49 3.35
C GLY A 9 -26.98 -2.03 1.90
N PRO A 10 -25.97 -1.67 1.09
CA PRO A 10 -25.83 -2.20 -0.27
C PRO A 10 -25.70 -3.73 -0.24
N ALA A 11 -26.28 -4.39 -1.25
CA ALA A 11 -26.22 -5.84 -1.37
C ALA A 11 -24.76 -6.29 -1.52
N TYR A 12 -24.42 -7.44 -0.94
CA TYR A 12 -23.09 -8.04 -1.00
C TYR A 12 -22.52 -8.12 -2.44
N THR A 13 -23.40 -8.31 -3.43
CA THR A 13 -23.08 -8.33 -4.87
C THR A 13 -22.60 -6.98 -5.44
N ASP A 14 -23.05 -5.86 -4.87
CA ASP A 14 -22.61 -4.52 -5.29
C ASP A 14 -21.19 -4.22 -4.78
N ILE A 15 -20.83 -4.79 -3.62
CA ILE A 15 -19.48 -4.72 -3.04
C ILE A 15 -18.51 -5.57 -3.88
N GLU A 16 -18.90 -6.79 -4.26
CA GLU A 16 -18.08 -7.64 -5.15
C GLU A 16 -17.87 -7.01 -6.52
N ARG A 17 -18.92 -6.46 -7.14
CA ARG A 17 -18.81 -5.79 -8.45
C ARG A 17 -17.98 -4.50 -8.40
N ALA A 18 -18.03 -3.76 -7.28
CA ALA A 18 -17.15 -2.62 -7.03
C ALA A 18 -15.69 -3.08 -6.81
N GLY A 19 -15.49 -4.19 -6.09
CA GLY A 19 -14.19 -4.82 -5.89
C GLY A 19 -13.56 -5.32 -7.19
N GLU A 20 -14.32 -6.01 -8.04
CA GLU A 20 -13.86 -6.46 -9.37
C GLU A 20 -13.48 -5.29 -10.28
N ARG A 21 -14.28 -4.21 -10.29
CA ARG A 21 -13.95 -2.98 -11.03
C ARG A 21 -12.71 -2.27 -10.48
N PHE A 22 -12.47 -2.37 -9.18
CA PHE A 22 -11.30 -1.79 -8.53
C PHE A 22 -10.03 -2.59 -8.85
N ILE A 23 -10.11 -3.92 -8.76
CA ILE A 23 -9.02 -4.85 -9.07
C ILE A 23 -8.62 -4.77 -10.54
N THR A 24 -9.59 -4.72 -11.45
CA THR A 24 -9.33 -4.59 -12.89
C THR A 24 -8.75 -3.23 -13.27
N LYS A 25 -9.14 -2.15 -12.58
CA LYS A 25 -8.60 -0.80 -12.78
C LYS A 25 -7.22 -0.62 -12.15
N PHE A 26 -6.93 -1.36 -11.09
CA PHE A 26 -5.69 -1.25 -10.33
C PHE A 26 -5.10 -2.62 -9.98
N PRO A 27 -4.56 -3.37 -10.95
CA PRO A 27 -4.06 -4.73 -10.72
C PRO A 27 -2.87 -4.78 -9.74
N HIS A 28 -2.17 -3.66 -9.52
CA HIS A 28 -1.12 -3.54 -8.52
C HIS A 28 -1.63 -3.68 -7.08
N TRP A 29 -2.92 -3.38 -6.83
CA TRP A 29 -3.53 -3.56 -5.50
C TRP A 29 -3.57 -5.02 -5.06
N LEU A 30 -3.76 -5.96 -5.98
CA LEU A 30 -3.75 -7.39 -5.65
C LEU A 30 -2.36 -7.83 -5.16
N PHE A 31 -1.31 -7.30 -5.79
CA PHE A 31 0.08 -7.53 -5.36
C PHE A 31 0.37 -6.87 -4.02
N ALA A 32 -0.17 -5.66 -3.79
CA ALA A 32 -0.02 -4.95 -2.53
C ALA A 32 -0.71 -5.72 -1.37
N GLU A 33 -1.94 -6.18 -1.57
CA GLU A 33 -2.67 -7.00 -0.60
C GLU A 33 -1.95 -8.33 -0.32
N ALA A 34 -1.49 -9.03 -1.37
CA ALA A 34 -0.71 -10.27 -1.22
C ALA A 34 0.62 -10.07 -0.48
N SER A 35 1.22 -8.88 -0.58
CA SER A 35 2.43 -8.50 0.16
C SER A 35 2.17 -8.32 1.66
N MET A 36 0.99 -7.79 2.04
CA MET A 36 0.59 -7.64 3.43
C MET A 36 0.11 -8.96 4.06
N ASN A 37 -0.48 -9.85 3.25
CA ASN A 37 -1.02 -11.14 3.70
C ASN A 37 0.03 -12.25 3.83
N GLN A 38 1.33 -11.94 3.75
CA GLN A 38 2.38 -12.90 4.06
C GLN A 38 2.32 -13.26 5.56
N PRO A 39 2.39 -14.55 5.94
CA PRO A 39 2.21 -14.96 7.32
C PRO A 39 3.25 -14.31 8.24
N LEU A 40 2.76 -13.47 9.15
CA LEU A 40 3.48 -12.98 10.31
C LEU A 40 3.37 -14.05 11.40
N TYR A 41 4.46 -14.75 11.71
CA TYR A 41 4.45 -15.89 12.62
C TYR A 41 3.94 -15.50 14.03
N PHE A 42 3.17 -16.40 14.64
CA PHE A 42 2.32 -16.22 15.84
C PHE A 42 3.05 -15.85 17.15
N SER A 43 4.38 -15.72 17.15
CA SER A 43 5.17 -15.23 18.31
C SER A 43 5.14 -13.70 18.47
N GLY A 44 4.21 -13.03 17.77
CA GLY A 44 4.27 -11.60 17.49
C GLY A 44 5.26 -11.34 16.33
N PRO A 45 4.88 -10.55 15.31
CA PRO A 45 5.83 -10.18 14.28
C PRO A 45 6.98 -9.40 14.88
N ALA A 46 8.21 -9.77 14.53
CA ALA A 46 9.34 -8.88 14.78
C ALA A 46 9.08 -7.58 13.99
N TYR A 47 9.51 -6.42 14.52
CA TYR A 47 9.36 -5.16 13.79
C TYR A 47 9.95 -5.23 12.38
N THR A 48 11.01 -6.01 12.19
CA THR A 48 11.61 -6.28 10.89
C THR A 48 10.65 -6.91 9.89
N ASP A 49 9.70 -7.75 10.33
CA ASP A 49 8.71 -8.36 9.45
C ASP A 49 7.61 -7.38 9.07
N ILE A 50 7.16 -6.54 10.01
CA ILE A 50 6.22 -5.44 9.75
C ILE A 50 6.83 -4.43 8.78
N GLU A 51 8.07 -4.01 9.04
CA GLU A 51 8.83 -3.09 8.22
C GLU A 51 8.99 -3.64 6.79
N ARG A 52 9.42 -4.89 6.65
CA ARG A 52 9.59 -5.56 5.35
C ARG A 52 8.28 -5.75 4.60
N ALA A 53 7.20 -6.15 5.27
CA ALA A 53 5.89 -6.29 4.65
C ALA A 53 5.33 -4.93 4.18
N GLY A 54 5.51 -3.89 5.01
CA GLY A 54 5.14 -2.53 4.70
C GLY A 54 5.96 -1.92 3.56
N GLU A 55 7.28 -2.16 3.54
CA GLU A 55 8.15 -1.71 2.46
C GLU A 55 7.74 -2.33 1.13
N ARG A 56 7.50 -3.65 1.09
CA ARG A 56 7.00 -4.34 -0.11
C ARG A 56 5.63 -3.84 -0.56
N PHE A 57 4.73 -3.53 0.38
CA PHE A 57 3.43 -2.94 0.07
C PHE A 57 3.56 -1.57 -0.61
N ILE A 58 4.40 -0.68 -0.06
CA ILE A 58 4.62 0.65 -0.64
C ILE A 58 5.33 0.54 -1.99
N ILE A 59 6.30 -0.37 -2.13
CA ILE A 59 6.92 -0.68 -3.43
C ILE A 59 5.85 -1.09 -4.43
N ALA A 60 4.94 -2.00 -4.09
CA ALA A 60 3.85 -2.43 -4.98
C ALA A 60 2.91 -1.26 -5.36
N LEU A 61 2.64 -0.31 -4.46
CA LEU A 61 1.81 0.86 -4.74
C LEU A 61 2.45 1.83 -5.73
N TYR A 62 3.76 2.05 -5.64
CA TYR A 62 4.48 3.00 -6.49
C TYR A 62 5.02 2.34 -7.78
N SER A 63 5.15 1.02 -7.79
CA SER A 63 5.55 0.25 -8.97
C SER A 63 4.46 0.30 -10.05
N ASN A 64 4.78 0.97 -11.16
CA ASN A 64 3.99 0.89 -12.39
C ASN A 64 4.47 -0.25 -13.32
N THR A 65 5.44 -1.05 -12.87
CA THR A 65 6.06 -2.13 -13.64
C THR A 65 6.15 -3.40 -12.79
N LYS A 66 6.21 -4.57 -13.43
CA LYS A 66 6.33 -5.87 -12.74
C LYS A 66 7.73 -6.12 -12.14
N LYS A 67 8.56 -5.09 -12.03
CA LYS A 67 9.92 -5.23 -11.51
C LYS A 67 9.83 -5.16 -9.99
N GLU A 68 10.24 -6.23 -9.32
CA GLU A 68 10.48 -6.17 -7.88
C GLU A 68 11.66 -5.23 -7.64
N GLU A 69 11.40 -4.07 -7.05
CA GLU A 69 12.46 -3.24 -6.50
C GLU A 69 12.89 -3.80 -5.14
N SER A 70 14.19 -3.76 -4.89
CA SER A 70 14.78 -4.33 -3.68
C SER A 70 14.65 -3.42 -2.45
N SER A 71 14.47 -2.11 -2.65
CA SER A 71 14.34 -1.13 -1.56
C SER A 71 13.61 0.14 -2.02
N LEU A 72 12.92 0.82 -1.09
CA LEU A 72 12.25 2.09 -1.38
C LEU A 72 13.22 3.20 -1.76
N ASN A 73 14.40 3.25 -1.14
CA ASN A 73 15.40 4.28 -1.46
C ASN A 73 15.85 4.18 -2.93
N LYS A 74 16.09 2.96 -3.44
CA LYS A 74 16.43 2.76 -4.85
C LYS A 74 15.29 3.17 -5.78
N MET A 75 14.05 2.78 -5.45
CA MET A 75 12.88 3.21 -6.21
C MET A 75 12.71 4.74 -6.19
N ARG A 76 12.99 5.37 -5.05
CA ARG A 76 12.92 6.83 -4.89
C ARG A 76 13.93 7.54 -5.77
N ASP A 77 15.16 7.04 -5.82
CA ASP A 77 16.22 7.57 -6.68
C ASP A 77 15.88 7.41 -8.17
N ASP A 78 15.40 6.23 -8.58
CA ASP A 78 14.95 5.98 -9.96
C ASP A 78 13.77 6.88 -10.34
N CYS A 79 12.81 7.07 -9.44
CA CYS A 79 11.68 7.97 -9.62
C CYS A 79 12.14 9.42 -9.79
N PHE A 80 13.07 9.86 -8.94
CA PHE A 80 13.63 11.21 -9.00
C PHE A 80 14.39 11.47 -10.31
N ASN A 81 15.27 10.55 -10.70
CA ASN A 81 16.00 10.64 -11.96
C ASN A 81 15.05 10.69 -13.18
N LYS A 82 13.98 9.91 -13.15
CA LYS A 82 12.95 9.94 -14.19
C LYS A 82 12.21 11.27 -14.23
N LEU A 83 11.88 11.85 -13.07
CA LEU A 83 11.21 13.15 -12.98
C LEU A 83 12.11 14.29 -13.48
N ILE A 84 13.41 14.23 -13.22
CA ILE A 84 14.39 15.19 -13.78
C ILE A 84 14.56 15.00 -15.29
N GLY A 85 14.58 13.76 -15.77
CA GLY A 85 14.72 13.44 -17.19
C GLY A 85 13.48 13.80 -18.02
N GLN A 86 12.30 13.90 -17.40
CA GLN A 86 11.14 14.52 -18.02
C GLN A 86 11.36 16.03 -18.01
N ALA A 87 11.23 16.68 -19.17
CA ALA A 87 11.46 18.12 -19.42
C ALA A 87 10.49 19.07 -18.66
N SER A 88 10.14 18.74 -17.43
CA SER A 88 9.36 19.55 -16.50
C SER A 88 10.30 20.47 -15.73
N SER A 89 9.96 21.76 -15.68
CA SER A 89 10.71 22.77 -14.94
C SER A 89 10.54 22.67 -13.41
N ALA A 90 9.69 21.76 -12.92
CA ALA A 90 9.37 21.60 -11.51
C ALA A 90 9.40 20.13 -11.10
N ILE A 91 10.32 19.77 -10.22
CA ILE A 91 10.37 18.43 -9.61
C ILE A 91 9.21 18.33 -8.62
N LEU A 92 8.23 17.47 -8.93
CA LEU A 92 7.11 17.21 -8.05
C LEU A 92 7.54 16.27 -6.92
N LEU A 93 8.14 16.83 -5.87
CA LEU A 93 8.55 16.10 -4.66
C LEU A 93 7.45 15.22 -4.06
N PRO A 94 6.14 15.61 -4.06
CA PRO A 94 5.08 14.75 -3.53
C PRO A 94 4.85 13.45 -4.33
N LYS A 95 5.36 13.35 -5.56
CA LYS A 95 5.26 12.14 -6.38
C LYS A 95 6.33 11.10 -6.05
N LEU A 96 7.34 11.47 -5.27
CA LEU A 96 8.38 10.54 -4.87
C LEU A 96 7.84 9.57 -3.80
N PRO A 97 8.23 8.28 -3.85
CA PRO A 97 7.94 7.36 -2.76
C PRO A 97 8.64 7.80 -1.47
N PRO A 98 8.13 7.41 -0.29
CA PRO A 98 8.81 7.69 0.99
C PRO A 98 10.20 7.02 1.03
N THR A 99 11.06 7.50 1.93
CA THR A 99 12.31 6.77 2.24
C THR A 99 12.01 5.48 3.00
N THR A 100 12.91 4.51 2.93
CA THR A 100 12.80 3.23 3.65
C THR A 100 12.55 3.45 5.15
N GLU A 101 13.31 4.36 5.78
CA GLU A 101 13.21 4.67 7.21
C GLU A 101 11.85 5.30 7.58
N ALA A 102 11.34 6.20 6.74
CA ALA A 102 10.04 6.83 6.96
C ALA A 102 8.90 5.79 6.82
N ALA A 103 9.00 4.91 5.82
CA ALA A 103 8.09 3.79 5.66
C ALA A 103 8.11 2.85 6.88
N HIS A 104 9.30 2.46 7.34
CA HIS A 104 9.46 1.59 8.50
C HIS A 104 8.84 2.21 9.77
N GLN A 105 9.14 3.48 10.06
CA GLN A 105 8.53 4.19 11.19
C GLN A 105 7.01 4.25 11.08
N HIS A 106 6.48 4.56 9.89
CA HIS A 106 5.04 4.58 9.65
C HIS A 106 4.40 3.22 9.89
N CYS A 107 4.95 2.15 9.32
CA CYS A 107 4.41 0.79 9.46
C CYS A 107 4.42 0.33 10.93
N ARG A 108 5.49 0.60 11.68
CA ARG A 108 5.53 0.33 13.12
C ARG A 108 4.46 1.09 13.90
N ARG A 109 4.32 2.39 13.62
CA ARG A 109 3.30 3.23 14.27
C ARG A 109 1.89 2.73 13.98
N THR A 110 1.57 2.47 12.71
CA THR A 110 0.25 1.98 12.30
C THR A 110 -0.04 0.61 12.91
N PHE A 111 0.95 -0.29 12.96
CA PHE A 111 0.81 -1.59 13.62
C PHE A 111 0.38 -1.41 15.08
N HIS A 112 1.05 -0.55 15.84
CA HIS A 112 0.63 -0.30 17.23
C HIS A 112 -0.77 0.28 17.34
N GLN A 113 -1.12 1.25 16.48
CA GLN A 113 -2.45 1.87 16.50
C GLN A 113 -3.58 0.86 16.25
N VAL A 114 -3.35 -0.17 15.44
CA VAL A 114 -4.36 -1.21 15.16
C VAL A 114 -4.46 -2.24 16.29
N GLN A 115 -3.40 -2.42 17.07
CA GLN A 115 -3.36 -3.34 18.21
C GLN A 115 -3.91 -2.73 19.51
N THR A 116 -4.25 -1.43 19.53
CA THR A 116 -4.75 -0.71 20.71
C THR A 116 -6.26 -0.62 20.69
#